data_AF-A0A2E7T2J0-F1
#
_entry.id   AF-A0A2E7T2J0-F1
#
_cell.length_a   1.000
_cell.length_b   1.000
_cell.length_c   1.000
_cell.angle_alpha   90.00
_cell.angle_beta   90.00
_cell.angle_gamma   90.00
#
_symmetry.space_group_name_H-M   'P 1'
#
loop_
_entity.id
_entity.type
_entity.pdbx_description
1 polymer ?
#
loop_
_entity_poly.entity_id
_entity_poly.type
_entity_poly.pdbx_seq_one_letter_code
_entity_poly.pdbx_strand_id
1 'polypeptide(L)'
;PMIEPATFHVITTELVVGSFALAGLCFVLHSLISIQNKENQFVTMMDSTAHIALLFGLLALPFAIVSGINSSPNGAHTSPLLANKMLLSTAGGGLAIGVLFTRWRMGSDDASRHLHNAFGSISTGCMLLTASLGGTYTRADSLTEFLPFVKETTLLLPAWMSIFVILIILAALIVRQTSTIKHG
;
A
#
# COMPACT_ATOMS: atom_id res chain seq x y z
N PRO A 1 1.20 20.59 -25.31
CA PRO A 1 1.08 21.44 -24.11
C PRO A 1 1.78 20.72 -22.94
N MET A 2 2.74 21.36 -22.29
CA MET A 2 3.44 20.78 -21.13
C MET A 2 2.50 20.89 -19.93
N ILE A 3 2.15 19.75 -19.31
CA ILE A 3 1.32 19.74 -18.10
C ILE A 3 2.18 20.33 -16.97
N GLU A 4 1.64 21.29 -16.22
CA GLU A 4 2.34 21.84 -15.05
C GLU A 4 2.65 20.72 -14.04
N PRO A 5 3.84 20.66 -13.42
CA PRO A 5 4.23 19.60 -12.49
C PRO A 5 3.22 19.34 -11.37
N ALA A 6 2.56 20.38 -10.87
CA ALA A 6 1.51 20.26 -9.86
C ALA A 6 0.26 19.53 -10.39
N THR A 7 -0.18 19.85 -11.61
CA THR A 7 -1.32 19.18 -12.25
C THR A 7 -0.99 17.72 -12.55
N PHE A 8 0.22 17.45 -13.04
CA PHE A 8 0.70 16.08 -13.25
C PHE A 8 0.75 15.29 -11.94
N HIS A 9 1.21 15.91 -10.85
CA HIS A 9 1.20 15.29 -9.52
C HIS A 9 -0.20 14.87 -9.10
N VAL A 10 -1.16 15.79 -9.16
CA VAL A 10 -2.56 15.50 -8.80
C VAL A 10 -3.12 14.33 -9.62
N ILE A 11 -2.95 14.35 -10.94
CA ILE A 11 -3.45 13.28 -11.81
C ILE A 11 -2.84 11.94 -11.41
N THR A 12 -1.52 11.89 -11.20
CA THR A 12 -0.83 10.65 -10.80
C THR A 12 -1.25 10.17 -9.41
N THR A 13 -1.48 11.07 -8.45
CA THR A 13 -1.94 10.68 -7.11
C THR A 13 -3.37 10.17 -7.12
N GLU A 14 -4.28 10.80 -7.86
CA GLU A 14 -5.67 10.34 -8.00
C GLU A 14 -5.73 8.96 -8.64
N LEU A 15 -4.88 8.71 -9.64
CA LEU A 15 -4.78 7.42 -10.30
C LEU A 15 -4.27 6.33 -9.35
N VAL A 16 -3.25 6.62 -8.53
CA VAL A 16 -2.78 5.69 -7.49
C VAL A 16 -3.87 5.42 -6.47
N VAL A 17 -4.48 6.48 -5.93
CA VAL A 17 -5.50 6.38 -4.87
C VAL A 17 -6.73 5.62 -5.37
N GLY A 18 -7.24 5.94 -6.56
CA GLY A 18 -8.37 5.24 -7.16
C GLY A 18 -8.09 3.77 -7.42
N SER A 19 -6.88 3.44 -7.87
CA SER A 19 -6.48 2.05 -8.15
C SER A 19 -6.33 1.23 -6.87
N PHE A 20 -5.69 1.77 -5.84
CA PHE A 20 -5.60 1.11 -4.54
C PHE A 20 -6.97 1.04 -3.84
N ALA A 21 -7.84 2.04 -3.99
CA ALA A 21 -9.21 2.00 -3.47
C ALA A 21 -10.00 0.84 -4.10
N LEU A 22 -9.96 0.73 -5.43
CA LEU A 22 -10.61 -0.35 -6.18
C LEU A 22 -10.06 -1.71 -5.78
N ALA A 23 -8.73 -1.84 -5.68
CA ALA A 23 -8.08 -3.07 -5.23
C ALA A 23 -8.53 -3.47 -3.82
N GLY A 24 -8.57 -2.51 -2.89
CA GLY A 24 -8.97 -2.74 -1.50
C GLY A 24 -10.42 -3.19 -1.39
N LEU A 25 -11.33 -2.52 -2.11
CA LEU A 25 -12.73 -2.90 -2.18
C LEU A 25 -12.89 -4.33 -2.72
N CYS A 26 -12.20 -4.68 -3.80
CA CYS A 26 -12.23 -6.03 -4.35
C CYS A 26 -11.63 -7.07 -3.38
N PHE A 27 -10.53 -6.78 -2.67
CA PHE A 27 -9.98 -7.69 -1.65
C PHE A 27 -10.94 -7.92 -0.48
N VAL A 28 -11.60 -6.87 0.00
CA VAL A 28 -12.60 -6.97 1.09
C VAL A 28 -13.81 -7.75 0.63
N LEU A 29 -14.38 -7.44 -0.54
CA LEU A 29 -15.52 -8.17 -1.09
C LEU A 29 -15.17 -9.64 -1.36
N HIS A 30 -14.00 -9.90 -1.95
CA HIS A 30 -13.49 -11.25 -2.16
C HIS A 30 -13.39 -12.02 -0.84
N SER A 31 -12.86 -11.38 0.22
CA SER A 31 -12.78 -11.99 1.55
C SER A 31 -14.16 -12.26 2.16
N LEU A 32 -15.11 -11.33 2.06
CA LEU A 32 -16.46 -11.48 2.61
C LEU A 32 -17.25 -12.61 1.93
N ILE A 33 -17.17 -12.68 0.60
CA ILE A 33 -17.88 -13.71 -0.17
C ILE A 33 -17.21 -15.08 0.01
N SER A 34 -15.87 -15.12 0.12
CA SER A 34 -15.13 -16.34 0.42
C SER A 34 -15.53 -16.98 1.76
N ILE A 35 -15.89 -16.18 2.78
CA ILE A 35 -16.35 -16.70 4.08
C ILE A 35 -17.68 -17.44 3.94
N GLN A 36 -18.50 -17.08 2.96
CA GLN A 36 -19.78 -17.74 2.69
C GLN A 36 -19.64 -19.03 1.84
N ASN A 37 -18.41 -19.49 1.56
CA ASN A 37 -18.11 -20.68 0.74
C ASN A 37 -18.83 -20.69 -0.63
N LYS A 38 -19.08 -19.50 -1.19
CA LYS A 38 -19.80 -19.36 -2.45
C LYS A 38 -18.79 -19.13 -3.57
N GLU A 39 -18.22 -20.23 -4.07
CA GLU A 39 -17.38 -20.24 -5.27
C GLU A 39 -18.24 -19.88 -6.49
N ASN A 40 -18.17 -18.62 -6.92
CA ASN A 40 -18.92 -18.07 -8.03
C ASN A 40 -17.98 -17.34 -8.99
N GLN A 41 -18.37 -17.20 -10.26
CA GLN A 41 -17.65 -16.38 -11.26
C GLN A 41 -17.34 -14.96 -10.75
N PHE A 42 -18.21 -14.39 -9.90
CA PHE A 42 -18.00 -13.10 -9.25
C PHE A 42 -16.76 -13.07 -8.32
N VAL A 43 -16.48 -14.14 -7.59
CA VAL A 43 -15.32 -14.24 -6.68
C VAL A 43 -14.02 -14.20 -7.48
N THR A 44 -13.95 -14.98 -8.55
CA THR A 44 -12.80 -14.99 -9.47
C THR A 44 -12.59 -13.64 -10.18
N MET A 45 -13.68 -12.97 -10.56
CA MET A 45 -13.62 -11.62 -11.13
C MET A 45 -13.10 -10.59 -10.11
N MET A 46 -13.55 -10.65 -8.85
CA MET A 46 -13.06 -9.77 -7.78
C MET A 46 -11.58 -9.99 -7.49
N ASP A 47 -11.13 -11.25 -7.39
CA ASP A 47 -9.72 -11.57 -7.20
C ASP A 47 -8.84 -11.01 -8.34
N SER A 48 -9.23 -11.26 -9.59
CA SER A 48 -8.49 -10.77 -10.76
C SER A 48 -8.47 -9.24 -10.82
N THR A 49 -9.60 -8.60 -10.55
CA THR A 49 -9.73 -7.13 -10.53
C THR A 49 -8.87 -6.54 -9.42
N ALA A 50 -8.85 -7.14 -8.23
CA ALA A 50 -8.03 -6.67 -7.11
C ALA A 50 -6.55 -6.62 -7.48
N HIS A 51 -6.03 -7.70 -8.07
CA HIS A 51 -4.61 -7.78 -8.44
C HIS A 51 -4.25 -6.85 -9.61
N ILE A 52 -5.11 -6.75 -10.63
CA ILE A 52 -4.88 -5.85 -11.77
C ILE A 52 -4.91 -4.39 -11.31
N ALA A 53 -5.89 -4.02 -10.48
CA ALA A 53 -6.00 -2.68 -9.91
C ALA A 53 -4.78 -2.37 -9.01
N LEU A 54 -4.35 -3.32 -8.19
CA LEU A 54 -3.17 -3.17 -7.34
C LEU A 54 -1.89 -2.98 -8.16
N LEU A 55 -1.69 -3.77 -9.22
CA LEU A 55 -0.56 -3.64 -10.14
C LEU A 55 -0.57 -2.28 -10.84
N PHE A 56 -1.73 -1.86 -11.34
CA PHE A 56 -1.88 -0.58 -12.02
C PHE A 56 -1.58 0.60 -11.09
N GLY A 57 -2.10 0.57 -9.85
CA GLY A 57 -1.77 1.57 -8.83
C GLY A 57 -0.28 1.57 -8.48
N LEU A 58 0.34 0.40 -8.38
CA LEU A 58 1.77 0.27 -8.09
C LEU A 58 2.65 0.83 -9.22
N LEU A 59 2.27 0.63 -10.49
CA LEU A 59 2.95 1.22 -11.64
C LEU A 59 2.83 2.74 -11.66
N ALA A 60 1.72 3.28 -11.17
CA ALA A 60 1.48 4.72 -11.07
C ALA A 60 2.20 5.39 -9.88
N LEU A 61 2.46 4.64 -8.81
CA LEU A 61 3.12 5.09 -7.59
C LEU A 61 4.47 5.81 -7.82
N PRO A 62 5.43 5.29 -8.63
CA PRO A 62 6.70 6.00 -8.87
C PRO A 62 6.49 7.35 -9.55
N PHE A 63 5.52 7.45 -10.47
CA PHE A 63 5.20 8.73 -11.11
C PHE A 63 4.63 9.73 -10.12
N ALA A 64 3.79 9.29 -9.18
CA ALA A 64 3.27 10.12 -8.10
C ALA A 64 4.36 10.60 -7.13
N ILE A 65 5.37 9.76 -6.84
CA ILE A 65 6.52 10.12 -5.99
C ILE A 65 7.40 11.15 -6.72
N VAL A 66 7.80 10.87 -7.96
CA VAL A 66 8.67 11.77 -8.74
C VAL A 66 7.99 13.11 -8.98
N SER A 67 6.72 13.12 -9.37
CA SER A 67 5.96 14.35 -9.56
C SER A 67 5.82 15.13 -8.26
N GLY A 68 5.61 14.45 -7.13
CA GLY A 68 5.48 15.06 -5.82
C GLY A 68 6.75 15.74 -5.31
N ILE A 69 7.93 15.15 -5.60
CA ILE A 69 9.23 15.76 -5.30
C ILE A 69 9.41 17.04 -6.13
N ASN A 70 9.04 17.02 -7.40
CA ASN A 70 9.17 18.17 -8.30
C ASN A 70 8.16 19.30 -8.01
N SER A 71 7.00 18.98 -7.43
CA SER A 71 5.97 19.97 -7.07
C SER A 71 6.08 20.47 -5.62
N SER A 72 7.03 19.97 -4.82
CA SER A 72 7.16 20.35 -3.41
C SER A 72 7.92 21.68 -3.25
N PRO A 73 7.40 22.66 -2.47
CA PRO A 73 8.14 23.88 -2.15
C PRO A 73 9.38 23.55 -1.29
N ASN A 74 10.53 24.12 -1.65
CA ASN A 74 11.79 24.02 -0.88
C ASN A 74 11.56 24.47 0.58
N GLY A 75 11.37 23.53 1.50
CA GLY A 75 11.15 23.83 2.93
C GLY A 75 10.26 22.86 3.71
N ALA A 76 9.52 21.96 3.05
CA ALA A 76 8.59 21.04 3.72
C ALA A 76 9.23 19.77 4.33
N HIS A 77 10.56 19.65 4.32
CA HIS A 77 11.30 18.42 4.66
C HIS A 77 11.36 18.07 6.15
N THR A 78 10.89 18.93 7.05
CA THR A 78 10.95 18.74 8.50
C THR A 78 9.59 18.47 9.14
N SER A 79 8.51 18.42 8.35
CA SER A 79 7.17 18.22 8.90
C SER A 79 6.91 16.74 9.23
N PRO A 80 6.37 16.42 10.42
CA PRO A 80 6.06 15.06 10.85
C PRO A 80 5.05 14.37 9.91
N LEU A 81 4.18 15.17 9.29
CA LEU A 81 3.17 14.72 8.33
C LEU A 81 3.80 14.17 7.04
N LEU A 82 4.86 14.81 6.53
CA LEU A 82 5.56 14.33 5.34
C LEU A 82 6.25 12.99 5.59
N ALA A 83 6.85 12.82 6.77
CA ALA A 83 7.46 11.55 7.18
C ALA A 83 6.41 10.42 7.22
N ASN A 84 5.24 10.67 7.79
CA ASN A 84 4.14 9.70 7.83
C ASN A 84 3.61 9.38 6.42
N LYS A 85 3.51 10.38 5.53
CA LYS A 85 3.11 10.19 4.13
C LYS A 85 4.09 9.28 3.38
N MET A 86 5.40 9.49 3.56
CA MET A 86 6.41 8.65 2.93
C MET A 86 6.44 7.24 3.52
N LEU A 87 6.29 7.11 4.84
CA LEU A 87 6.26 5.80 5.52
C LEU A 87 5.05 4.98 5.08
N LEU A 88 3.84 5.54 5.08
CA LEU A 88 2.65 4.80 4.68
C LEU A 88 2.64 4.48 3.18
N SER A 89 3.13 5.38 2.33
CA SER A 89 3.28 5.15 0.89
C SER A 89 4.25 4.01 0.60
N THR A 90 5.40 4.00 1.28
CA THR A 90 6.42 2.95 1.10
C THR A 90 5.99 1.62 1.71
N ALA A 91 5.32 1.62 2.87
CA ALA A 91 4.74 0.43 3.47
C ALA A 91 3.61 -0.16 2.59
N GLY A 92 2.69 0.67 2.11
CA GLY A 92 1.62 0.26 1.19
C GLY A 92 2.17 -0.27 -0.12
N GLY A 93 3.11 0.44 -0.75
CA GLY A 93 3.78 0.00 -1.97
C GLY A 93 4.57 -1.31 -1.79
N GLY A 94 5.32 -1.44 -0.69
CA GLY A 94 6.08 -2.65 -0.36
C GLY A 94 5.18 -3.86 -0.12
N LEU A 95 4.08 -3.69 0.62
CA LEU A 95 3.06 -4.73 0.79
C LEU A 95 2.38 -5.08 -0.54
N ALA A 96 2.05 -4.09 -1.38
CA ALA A 96 1.49 -4.35 -2.71
C ALA A 96 2.43 -5.20 -3.59
N ILE A 97 3.73 -4.90 -3.58
CA ILE A 97 4.75 -5.71 -4.27
C ILE A 97 4.77 -7.13 -3.68
N GLY A 98 4.78 -7.26 -2.36
CA GLY A 98 4.81 -8.55 -1.68
C GLY A 98 3.59 -9.42 -2.01
N VAL A 99 2.40 -8.81 -2.05
CA VAL A 99 1.12 -9.41 -2.45
C VAL A 99 1.24 -9.91 -3.91
N LEU A 100 1.55 -9.04 -4.87
CA LEU A 100 1.71 -9.44 -6.28
C LEU A 100 2.78 -10.53 -6.50
N PHE A 101 3.91 -10.42 -5.82
CA PHE A 101 5.00 -11.40 -5.91
C PHE A 101 4.56 -12.77 -5.35
N THR A 102 3.83 -12.78 -4.24
CA THR A 102 3.30 -14.02 -3.65
C THR A 102 2.27 -14.66 -4.58
N ARG A 103 1.43 -13.86 -5.26
CA ARG A 103 0.43 -14.36 -6.23
C ARG A 103 1.11 -15.05 -7.40
N TRP A 104 2.16 -14.41 -7.92
CA TRP A 104 2.93 -14.93 -9.04
C TRP A 104 3.64 -16.25 -8.69
N ARG A 105 4.09 -16.43 -7.44
CA ARG A 105 4.86 -17.60 -7.01
C ARG A 105 4.02 -18.77 -6.45
N MET A 106 2.93 -18.50 -5.74
CA MET A 106 2.17 -19.52 -4.99
C MET A 106 0.84 -19.93 -5.64
N GLY A 107 0.42 -19.29 -6.73
CA GLY A 107 -0.82 -19.69 -7.42
C GLY A 107 -2.08 -19.48 -6.56
N SER A 108 -3.11 -20.30 -6.76
CA SER A 108 -4.43 -20.20 -6.09
C SER A 108 -4.57 -21.12 -4.88
N ASP A 109 -3.56 -21.18 -4.01
CA ASP A 109 -3.63 -22.02 -2.82
C ASP A 109 -4.56 -21.41 -1.75
N ASP A 110 -5.56 -22.15 -1.28
CA ASP A 110 -6.67 -21.62 -0.46
C ASP A 110 -6.22 -21.07 0.90
N ALA A 111 -5.23 -21.70 1.54
CA ALA A 111 -4.67 -21.20 2.80
C ALA A 111 -3.93 -19.87 2.61
N SER A 112 -3.36 -19.65 1.43
CA SER A 112 -2.69 -18.40 1.07
C SER A 112 -3.69 -17.28 0.74
N ARG A 113 -4.92 -17.63 0.33
CA ARG A 113 -5.96 -16.70 -0.17
C ARG A 113 -6.37 -15.65 0.87
N HIS A 114 -6.61 -16.08 2.12
CA HIS A 114 -7.00 -15.17 3.19
C HIS A 114 -5.87 -14.22 3.60
N LEU A 115 -4.63 -14.72 3.67
CA LEU A 115 -3.46 -13.90 3.96
C LEU A 115 -3.23 -12.89 2.83
N HIS A 116 -3.40 -13.32 1.58
CA HIS A 116 -3.29 -12.47 0.40
C HIS A 116 -4.25 -11.28 0.44
N ASN A 117 -5.53 -11.55 0.70
CA ASN A 117 -6.57 -10.53 0.81
C ASN A 117 -6.31 -9.60 2.01
N ALA A 118 -5.81 -10.13 3.12
CA ALA A 118 -5.48 -9.35 4.31
C ALA A 118 -4.31 -8.39 4.03
N PHE A 119 -3.19 -8.87 3.49
CA PHE A 119 -2.06 -8.01 3.13
C PHE A 119 -2.40 -7.02 2.01
N GLY A 120 -3.21 -7.45 1.02
CA GLY A 120 -3.73 -6.57 -0.03
C GLY A 120 -4.61 -5.45 0.52
N SER A 121 -5.53 -5.77 1.43
CA SER A 121 -6.38 -4.75 2.07
C SER A 121 -5.58 -3.81 2.98
N ILE A 122 -4.63 -4.32 3.77
CA ILE A 122 -3.73 -3.48 4.60
C ILE A 122 -2.91 -2.53 3.72
N SER A 123 -2.34 -3.05 2.63
CA SER A 123 -1.62 -2.25 1.63
C SER A 123 -2.47 -1.08 1.12
N THR A 124 -3.72 -1.36 0.74
CA THR A 124 -4.66 -0.33 0.25
C THR A 124 -5.06 0.65 1.34
N GLY A 125 -5.24 0.18 2.59
CA GLY A 125 -5.47 1.03 3.75
C GLY A 125 -4.31 2.01 3.98
N CYS A 126 -3.07 1.55 3.93
CA CYS A 126 -1.89 2.41 4.02
C CYS A 126 -1.86 3.45 2.90
N MET A 127 -2.20 3.08 1.66
CA MET A 127 -2.22 4.01 0.53
C MET A 127 -3.36 5.05 0.64
N LEU A 128 -4.54 4.65 1.09
CA LEU A 128 -5.67 5.55 1.31
C LEU A 128 -5.42 6.51 2.48
N LEU A 129 -4.78 6.04 3.55
CA LEU A 129 -4.34 6.90 4.65
C LEU A 129 -3.26 7.89 4.19
N THR A 130 -2.32 7.46 3.34
CA THR A 130 -1.34 8.35 2.70
C THR A 130 -2.03 9.47 1.92
N ALA A 131 -3.07 9.13 1.16
CA ALA A 131 -3.88 10.08 0.41
C ALA A 131 -4.59 11.07 1.34
N SER A 132 -5.19 10.56 2.42
CA SER A 132 -5.90 11.36 3.42
C SER A 132 -4.99 12.38 4.10
N LEU A 133 -3.75 12.00 4.45
CA LEU A 133 -2.74 12.92 4.96
C LEU A 133 -2.35 14.00 3.93
N GLY A 134 -2.32 13.65 2.64
CA GLY A 134 -2.12 14.60 1.55
C GLY A 134 -3.26 15.62 1.41
N GLY A 135 -4.51 15.18 1.59
CA GLY A 135 -5.69 16.05 1.62
C GLY A 135 -5.66 17.04 2.79
N THR A 136 -5.16 16.61 3.95
CA THR A 136 -5.07 17.45 5.15
C THR A 136 -4.13 18.63 4.95
N TYR A 137 -3.02 18.41 4.22
CA TYR A 137 -2.02 19.44 3.90
C TYR A 137 -2.54 20.51 2.93
N THR A 138 -3.57 20.20 2.13
CA THR A 138 -4.06 21.08 1.06
C THR A 138 -5.41 21.73 1.37
N ARG A 139 -6.27 21.09 2.17
CA ARG A 139 -7.66 21.53 2.41
C ARG A 139 -8.04 21.75 3.87
N ALA A 140 -7.16 21.46 4.83
CA ALA A 140 -7.44 21.52 6.27
C ALA A 140 -8.60 20.63 6.79
N ASP A 141 -9.46 20.09 5.91
CA ASP A 141 -10.51 19.10 6.17
C ASP A 141 -10.09 17.73 5.64
N SER A 142 -9.97 16.73 6.53
CA SER A 142 -9.72 15.34 6.14
C SER A 142 -10.16 14.38 7.24
N LEU A 143 -10.55 13.16 6.85
CA LEU A 143 -10.94 12.04 7.73
C LEU A 143 -9.93 11.72 8.85
N THR A 144 -8.71 12.24 8.76
CA THR A 144 -7.68 12.28 9.82
C THR A 144 -8.07 13.11 11.04
N GLU A 145 -9.11 13.93 11.01
CA GLU A 145 -9.66 14.58 12.21
C GLU A 145 -10.17 13.54 13.23
N PHE A 146 -10.60 12.37 12.75
CA PHE A 146 -10.98 11.24 13.58
C PHE A 146 -9.78 10.42 14.11
N LEU A 147 -8.57 10.65 13.57
CA LEU A 147 -7.32 9.96 13.92
C LEU A 147 -6.20 10.98 14.20
N PRO A 148 -6.32 11.81 15.26
CA PRO A 148 -5.36 12.87 15.58
C PRO A 148 -3.94 12.33 15.82
N PHE A 149 -3.82 11.07 16.25
CA PHE A 149 -2.55 10.37 16.46
C PHE A 149 -1.65 10.36 15.21
N VAL A 150 -2.23 10.22 14.01
CA VAL A 150 -1.47 10.16 12.75
C VAL A 150 -1.02 11.56 12.27
N LYS A 151 -1.69 12.62 12.76
CA LYS A 151 -1.43 14.01 12.39
C LYS A 151 -0.42 14.69 13.34
N GLU A 152 -0.52 14.42 14.63
CA GLU A 152 0.24 15.12 15.67
C GLU A 152 1.51 14.37 16.12
N THR A 153 1.54 13.04 15.95
CA THR A 153 2.71 12.25 16.29
C THR A 153 3.40 11.77 15.02
N THR A 154 4.72 11.91 14.96
CA THR A 154 5.52 11.17 13.98
C THR A 154 5.30 9.69 14.25
N LEU A 155 4.74 8.95 13.29
CA LEU A 155 4.81 7.48 13.26
C LEU A 155 6.25 7.02 12.90
N LEU A 156 7.25 7.79 13.33
CA LEU A 156 8.62 7.34 13.37
C LEU A 156 8.71 6.35 14.53
N LEU A 157 8.72 5.07 14.19
CA LEU A 157 9.24 4.06 15.09
C LEU A 157 10.61 4.52 15.61
N PRO A 158 10.84 4.52 16.92
CA PRO A 158 12.16 4.81 17.46
C PRO A 158 13.21 3.94 16.76
N ALA A 159 14.38 4.51 16.44
CA ALA A 159 15.37 3.85 15.56
C ALA A 159 15.72 2.41 16.00
N TRP A 160 15.71 2.14 17.30
CA TRP A 160 15.92 0.81 17.89
C TRP A 160 14.83 -0.20 17.54
N MET A 161 13.56 0.22 17.48
CA MET A 161 12.48 -0.65 16.99
C MET A 161 12.59 -0.92 15.49
N SER A 162 13.00 0.08 14.69
CA SER A 162 13.25 -0.13 13.25
C SER A 162 14.37 -1.15 13.01
N ILE A 163 15.47 -1.05 13.77
CA ILE A 163 16.56 -2.04 13.76
C ILE A 163 16.04 -3.44 14.13
N PHE A 164 15.19 -3.54 15.16
CA PHE A 164 14.62 -4.81 15.59
C PHE A 164 13.73 -5.45 14.50
N VAL A 165 12.90 -4.64 13.83
CA VAL A 165 12.06 -5.10 12.72
C VAL A 165 12.93 -5.54 11.53
N ILE A 166 13.97 -4.80 11.18
CA ILE A 166 14.93 -5.17 10.14
C ILE A 166 15.61 -6.51 10.47
N LEU A 167 16.01 -6.70 11.73
CA LEU A 167 16.60 -7.96 12.20
C LEU A 167 15.63 -9.12 12.12
N ILE A 168 14.36 -8.93 12.48
CA ILE A 168 13.31 -9.96 12.34
C ILE A 168 13.10 -10.31 10.87
N ILE A 169 13.05 -9.32 9.97
CA ILE A 169 12.90 -9.55 8.54
C ILE A 169 14.11 -10.32 7.99
N LEU A 170 15.33 -9.91 8.33
CA LEU A 170 16.55 -10.62 7.96
C LEU A 170 16.55 -12.06 8.48
N ALA A 171 16.20 -12.27 9.75
CA ALA A 171 16.10 -13.60 10.35
C ALA A 171 15.06 -14.46 9.61
N ALA A 172 13.89 -13.90 9.31
CA ALA A 172 12.85 -14.60 8.54
C ALA A 172 13.30 -14.95 7.12
N LEU A 173 14.04 -14.06 6.45
CA LEU A 173 14.61 -14.31 5.13
C LEU A 173 15.66 -15.42 5.16
N ILE A 174 16.56 -15.43 6.16
CA ILE A 174 17.57 -16.46 6.35
C ILE A 174 16.93 -17.82 6.63
N VAL A 175 15.95 -17.87 7.54
CA VAL A 175 15.21 -19.10 7.86
C VAL A 175 14.51 -19.64 6.61
N ARG A 176 13.85 -18.77 5.83
CA ARG A 176 13.19 -19.14 4.57
C ARG A 176 14.15 -19.74 3.54
N GLN A 177 15.35 -19.17 3.39
CA GLN A 177 16.38 -19.72 2.48
C GLN A 177 16.85 -21.11 2.93
N THR A 178 16.92 -21.34 4.24
CA THR A 178 17.35 -22.62 4.80
C THR A 178 16.28 -23.71 4.61
N SER A 179 14.99 -23.36 4.62
CA SER A 179 13.89 -24.28 4.36
C SER A 179 13.81 -24.73 2.90
N THR A 180 14.23 -23.90 1.93
CA THR A 180 14.27 -24.27 0.51
C THR A 180 15.38 -25.27 0.14
N ILE A 181 16.32 -25.56 1.05
CA ILE A 181 17.43 -26.50 0.82
C ILE A 181 17.07 -27.96 1.20
N LYS A 182 15.88 -28.22 1.78
CA LYS A 182 15.48 -29.56 2.25
C LYS A 182 14.58 -30.38 1.31
N HIS A 183 14.42 -29.98 0.05
CA HIS A 183 13.83 -30.84 -0.97
C HIS A 183 14.88 -31.21 -2.02
N GLY A 184 15.74 -32.16 -1.65
CA GLY A 184 16.64 -32.90 -2.52
C GLY A 184 16.50 -34.38 -2.22
#